data_AF-A0A920K2A8-F1
#
_entry.id   AF-A0A920K2A8-F1
#
_cell.length_a   1.000
_cell.length_b   1.000
_cell.length_c   1.000
_cell.angle_alpha   90.00
_cell.angle_beta   90.00
_cell.angle_gamma   90.00
#
_symmetry.space_group_name_H-M   'P 1'
#
loop_
_entity.id
_entity.type
_entity.pdbx_description
1 polymer ?
#
loop_
_entity_poly.entity_id
_entity_poly.type
_entity_poly.pdbx_seq_one_letter_code
_entity_poly.pdbx_strand_id
1 'polypeptide(L)'
;MDRNMDKTGLSAIRKDIDALDAQMRALLLARARAVEEVARSKAGEPETMPLRPAREMKQMQALADWHASENPPFGLASLLAVWREIIGAALAQQGGLVVHVCGETVHLGRDHLAWRRNIRT
;
A
#
# COMPACT_ATOMS: atom_id res chain seq x y z
N MET A 1 -30.05 -23.57 25.29
CA MET A 1 -29.69 -23.87 23.88
C MET A 1 -29.48 -22.57 23.13
N ASP A 2 -28.31 -21.94 23.03
CA ASP A 2 -27.06 -22.02 23.79
C ASP A 2 -26.24 -20.76 23.48
N ARG A 3 -26.25 -19.79 24.40
CA ARG A 3 -25.45 -18.56 24.39
C ARG A 3 -23.92 -18.80 24.51
N ASN A 4 -23.49 -20.07 24.37
CA ASN A 4 -22.12 -20.56 24.58
C ASN A 4 -21.49 -21.18 23.32
N MET A 5 -22.28 -21.49 22.28
CA MET A 5 -21.75 -21.91 20.97
C MET A 5 -21.08 -20.72 20.24
N ASP A 6 -21.53 -19.51 20.59
CA ASP A 6 -21.17 -18.23 19.98
C ASP A 6 -19.74 -17.79 20.35
N LYS A 7 -19.21 -18.25 21.50
CA LYS A 7 -17.89 -17.83 22.01
C LYS A 7 -16.73 -18.66 21.45
N THR A 8 -16.94 -19.94 21.18
CA THR A 8 -15.89 -20.84 20.70
C THR A 8 -15.66 -20.68 19.19
N GLY A 9 -16.74 -20.60 18.39
CA GLY A 9 -16.63 -20.38 16.94
C GLY A 9 -16.05 -19.01 16.60
N LEU A 10 -16.52 -17.94 17.25
CA LEU A 10 -15.99 -16.59 17.04
C LEU A 10 -14.53 -16.46 17.48
N SER A 11 -14.16 -17.10 18.59
CA SER A 11 -12.76 -17.09 19.04
C SER A 11 -11.83 -17.83 18.09
N ALA A 12 -12.29 -18.90 17.43
CA ALA A 12 -11.49 -19.61 16.43
C ALA A 12 -11.26 -18.73 15.20
N ILE A 13 -12.33 -18.16 14.64
CA ILE A 13 -12.26 -17.25 13.48
C ILE A 13 -11.31 -16.07 13.75
N ARG A 14 -11.35 -15.48 14.96
CA ARG A 14 -10.43 -14.39 15.33
C ARG A 14 -8.97 -14.82 15.34
N LYS A 15 -8.66 -16.02 15.83
CA LYS A 15 -7.29 -16.56 15.79
C LYS A 15 -6.83 -16.78 14.35
N ASP A 16 -7.72 -17.22 13.47
CA ASP A 16 -7.40 -17.39 12.05
C ASP A 16 -7.10 -16.03 11.40
N ILE A 17 -7.85 -14.99 11.73
CA ILE A 17 -7.56 -13.60 11.30
C ILE A 17 -6.18 -13.15 11.82
N ASP A 18 -5.88 -13.35 13.11
CA ASP A 18 -4.58 -12.96 13.68
C ASP A 18 -3.40 -13.67 12.98
N ALA A 19 -3.60 -14.94 12.60
CA ALA A 19 -2.62 -15.73 11.85
C ALA A 19 -2.46 -15.22 10.41
N LEU A 20 -3.54 -14.84 9.73
CA LEU A 20 -3.48 -14.18 8.42
C LEU A 20 -2.77 -12.83 8.50
N ASP A 21 -3.04 -12.04 9.54
CA ASP A 21 -2.37 -10.76 9.77
C ASP A 21 -0.87 -10.94 9.99
N ALA A 22 -0.46 -12.00 10.70
CA ALA A 22 0.95 -12.33 10.85
C ALA A 22 1.62 -12.65 9.51
N GLN A 23 0.95 -13.39 8.64
CA GLN A 23 1.44 -13.68 7.29
C GLN A 23 1.53 -12.42 6.44
N MET A 24 0.51 -11.55 6.47
CA MET A 24 0.52 -10.27 5.77
C MET A 24 1.68 -9.39 6.22
N ARG A 25 1.94 -9.29 7.54
CA ARG A 25 3.09 -8.55 8.07
C ARG A 25 4.43 -9.13 7.60
N ALA A 26 4.56 -10.46 7.57
CA ALA A 26 5.78 -11.10 7.06
C ALA A 26 6.00 -10.81 5.57
N LEU A 27 4.94 -10.84 4.75
CA LEU A 27 4.99 -10.48 3.34
C LEU A 27 5.37 -9.01 3.12
N LEU A 28 4.82 -8.10 3.94
CA LEU A 28 5.18 -6.68 3.90
C LEU A 28 6.66 -6.46 4.25
N LEU A 29 7.18 -7.16 5.26
CA LEU A 29 8.61 -7.12 5.61
C LEU A 29 9.50 -7.62 4.46
N ALA A 30 9.14 -8.75 3.85
CA ALA A 30 9.86 -9.28 2.70
C ALA A 30 9.85 -8.29 1.52
N ARG A 31 8.70 -7.66 1.24
CA ARG A 31 8.55 -6.62 0.22
C ARG A 31 9.44 -5.40 0.54
N ALA A 32 9.46 -4.93 1.79
CA ALA A 32 10.30 -3.82 2.19
C ALA A 32 11.80 -4.11 1.98
N ARG A 33 12.26 -5.32 2.29
CA ARG A 33 13.65 -5.74 1.99
C ARG A 33 13.98 -5.70 0.49
N ALA A 34 13.05 -6.14 -0.36
CA ALA A 34 13.22 -6.07 -1.81
C ALA A 34 13.28 -4.62 -2.32
N VAL A 35 12.46 -3.72 -1.75
CA VAL A 35 12.51 -2.28 -2.05
C VAL A 35 13.85 -1.66 -1.64
N GLU A 36 14.41 -2.08 -0.51
CA GLU A 36 15.73 -1.65 -0.05
C GLU A 36 16.83 -2.04 -1.04
N GLU A 37 16.77 -3.26 -1.55
CA GLU A 37 17.72 -3.74 -2.56
C GLU A 37 17.62 -2.92 -3.86
N VAL A 38 16.40 -2.61 -4.31
CA VAL A 38 16.17 -1.72 -5.45
C VAL A 38 16.72 -0.31 -5.20
N ALA A 39 16.66 0.19 -3.96
CA ALA A 39 17.25 1.48 -3.60
C ALA A 39 18.78 1.42 -3.68
N ARG A 40 19.39 0.37 -3.10
CA ARG A 40 20.84 0.14 -3.13
C ARG A 40 21.38 0.02 -4.55
N SER A 41 20.68 -0.72 -5.42
CA SER A 41 21.13 -0.94 -6.79
C SER A 41 21.17 0.35 -7.63
N LYS A 42 20.48 1.41 -7.21
CA LYS A 42 20.38 2.70 -7.91
C LYS A 42 21.28 3.79 -7.34
N ALA A 43 21.97 3.55 -6.22
CA ALA A 43 22.76 4.56 -5.51
C ALA A 43 23.98 5.10 -6.29
N GLY A 44 24.31 4.52 -7.45
CA GLY A 44 25.38 4.99 -8.35
C GLY A 44 24.89 5.53 -9.71
N GLU A 45 23.59 5.57 -9.97
CA GLU A 45 23.01 6.15 -11.19
C GLU A 45 22.54 7.60 -10.95
N PRO A 46 22.61 8.50 -11.96
CA PRO A 46 22.13 9.87 -11.81
C PRO A 46 20.65 9.87 -11.40
N GLU A 47 20.38 10.50 -10.26
CA GLU A 47 19.08 10.87 -9.67
C GLU A 47 17.84 10.24 -10.34
N THR A 48 17.64 8.93 -10.18
CA THR A 48 16.43 8.31 -10.71
C THR A 48 15.28 8.62 -9.76
N MET A 49 14.28 9.36 -10.24
CA MET A 49 13.02 9.60 -9.52
C MET A 49 12.46 8.25 -8.99
N PRO A 50 12.20 8.12 -7.67
CA PRO A 50 11.61 6.90 -7.10
C PRO A 50 10.22 6.62 -7.68
N LEU A 51 9.45 7.69 -7.90
CA LEU A 51 8.11 7.65 -8.48
C LEU A 51 8.15 7.20 -9.94
N ARG A 52 7.36 6.18 -10.30
CA ARG A 52 7.26 5.67 -11.68
C ARG A 52 5.78 5.52 -12.04
N PRO A 53 5.10 6.59 -12.47
CA PRO A 53 3.64 6.61 -12.64
C PRO A 53 3.11 5.45 -13.50
N ALA A 54 3.77 5.14 -14.61
CA ALA A 54 3.38 4.01 -15.48
C ALA A 54 3.43 2.65 -14.75
N ARG A 55 4.43 2.44 -13.89
CA ARG A 55 4.56 1.21 -13.09
C ARG A 55 3.46 1.10 -12.03
N GLU A 56 3.09 2.21 -11.42
CA GLU A 56 2.05 2.29 -10.40
C GLU A 56 0.66 2.07 -11.01
N MET A 57 0.36 2.70 -12.14
CA MET A 57 -0.86 2.44 -12.91
C MET A 57 -0.98 0.96 -13.29
N LYS A 58 0.11 0.33 -13.76
CA LYS A 58 0.09 -1.11 -14.07
C LYS A 58 -0.21 -1.98 -12.84
N GLN A 59 0.26 -1.60 -11.66
CA GLN A 59 -0.08 -2.31 -10.41
C GLN A 59 -1.56 -2.12 -10.05
N MET A 60 -2.08 -0.89 -10.14
CA MET A 60 -3.49 -0.61 -9.88
C MET A 60 -4.40 -1.37 -10.85
N GLN A 61 -4.05 -1.41 -12.14
CA GLN A 61 -4.82 -2.13 -13.15
C GLN A 61 -4.85 -3.64 -12.85
N ALA A 62 -3.68 -4.23 -12.55
CA ALA A 62 -3.62 -5.66 -12.20
C ALA A 62 -4.47 -6.02 -10.96
N LEU A 63 -4.56 -5.11 -9.98
CA LEU A 63 -5.44 -5.30 -8.81
C LEU A 63 -6.91 -5.19 -9.17
N ALA A 64 -7.28 -4.27 -10.06
CA ALA A 64 -8.65 -4.13 -10.55
C ALA A 64 -9.08 -5.37 -11.34
N ASP A 65 -8.21 -5.88 -12.21
CA ASP A 65 -8.46 -7.08 -13.00
C ASP A 65 -8.61 -8.31 -12.07
N TRP A 66 -7.71 -8.47 -11.10
CA TRP A 66 -7.79 -9.53 -10.08
C TRP A 66 -9.05 -9.42 -9.22
N HIS A 67 -9.42 -8.20 -8.80
CA HIS A 67 -10.64 -7.98 -8.01
C HIS A 67 -11.89 -8.37 -8.80
N ALA A 68 -11.95 -7.99 -10.08
CA ALA A 68 -13.05 -8.37 -10.97
C ALA A 68 -13.11 -9.89 -11.21
N SER A 69 -11.96 -10.58 -11.28
CA SER A 69 -11.92 -12.03 -11.50
C SER A 69 -12.27 -12.85 -10.26
N GLU A 70 -11.74 -12.48 -9.09
CA GLU A 70 -11.95 -13.21 -7.83
C GLU A 70 -13.26 -12.82 -7.14
N ASN A 71 -13.82 -11.65 -7.45
CA ASN A 71 -15.02 -11.09 -6.83
C ASN A 71 -15.03 -11.19 -5.29
N PRO A 72 -13.99 -10.67 -4.60
CA PRO A 72 -13.87 -10.83 -3.17
C PRO A 72 -14.93 -10.01 -2.40
N PRO A 73 -15.23 -10.35 -1.13
CA PRO A 73 -16.28 -9.71 -0.35
C PRO A 73 -15.95 -8.27 0.12
N PHE A 74 -14.81 -7.71 -0.27
CA PHE A 74 -14.43 -6.32 0.01
C PHE A 74 -14.43 -5.48 -1.27
N GLY A 75 -14.73 -4.19 -1.16
CA GLY A 75 -14.83 -3.29 -2.32
C GLY A 75 -13.49 -2.97 -2.98
N LEU A 76 -13.50 -2.78 -4.30
CA LEU A 76 -12.31 -2.42 -5.09
C LEU A 76 -11.63 -1.14 -4.57
N ALA A 77 -12.41 -0.12 -4.19
CA ALA A 77 -11.87 1.15 -3.69
C ALA A 77 -10.99 0.95 -2.44
N SER A 78 -11.37 0.04 -1.54
CA SER A 78 -10.61 -0.29 -0.34
C SER A 78 -9.30 -1.00 -0.67
N LEU A 79 -9.33 -1.96 -1.61
CA LEU A 79 -8.13 -2.64 -2.10
C LEU A 79 -7.12 -1.65 -2.68
N LEU A 80 -7.59 -0.76 -3.56
CA LEU A 80 -6.74 0.25 -4.19
C LEU A 80 -6.18 1.26 -3.17
N ALA A 81 -6.96 1.62 -2.14
CA ALA A 81 -6.48 2.48 -1.06
C ALA A 81 -5.34 1.82 -0.27
N VAL A 82 -5.49 0.56 0.16
CA VAL A 82 -4.43 -0.19 0.84
C VAL A 82 -3.17 -0.26 -0.03
N TRP A 83 -3.33 -0.54 -1.32
CA TRP A 83 -2.17 -0.68 -2.20
C TRP A 83 -1.46 0.65 -2.50
N ARG A 84 -2.20 1.77 -2.52
CA ARG A 84 -1.60 3.10 -2.58
C ARG A 84 -0.73 3.39 -1.37
N GLU A 85 -1.15 3.00 -0.16
CA GLU A 85 -0.30 3.13 1.04
C GLU A 85 0.94 2.23 0.99
N ILE A 86 0.83 1.03 0.41
CA ILE A 86 1.96 0.09 0.25
C ILE A 86 2.98 0.60 -0.79
N ILE A 87 2.51 1.13 -1.93
CA ILE A 87 3.36 1.85 -2.90
C ILE A 87 3.96 3.07 -2.25
N GLY A 88 3.13 3.73 -1.44
CA GLY A 88 3.46 4.74 -0.47
C GLY A 88 4.74 4.37 0.26
N ALA A 89 4.65 3.65 1.37
CA ALA A 89 5.77 3.25 2.20
C ALA A 89 7.08 2.91 1.43
N ALA A 90 7.00 2.23 0.28
CA ALA A 90 8.16 1.94 -0.56
C ALA A 90 8.88 3.17 -1.14
N LEU A 91 8.16 4.17 -1.65
CA LEU A 91 8.79 5.40 -2.16
C LEU A 91 9.45 6.20 -1.02
N ALA A 92 8.85 6.22 0.17
CA ALA A 92 9.43 6.87 1.35
C ALA A 92 10.73 6.16 1.77
N GLN A 93 10.75 4.84 1.69
CA GLN A 93 11.96 4.04 1.92
C GLN A 93 13.07 4.34 0.89
N GLN A 94 12.72 4.76 -0.32
CA GLN A 94 13.64 5.13 -1.39
C GLN A 94 14.09 6.60 -1.37
N GLY A 95 13.88 7.31 -0.25
CA GLY A 95 14.26 8.73 -0.10
C GLY A 95 13.10 9.72 -0.25
N GLY A 96 11.90 9.22 -0.54
CA GLY A 96 10.68 10.02 -0.64
C GLY A 96 10.61 10.88 -1.90
N LEU A 97 9.57 11.72 -1.95
CA LEU A 97 9.35 12.68 -3.02
C LEU A 97 9.09 14.05 -2.40
N VAL A 98 9.66 15.10 -2.99
CA VAL A 98 9.29 16.48 -2.70
C VAL A 98 8.38 16.94 -3.83
N VAL A 99 7.19 17.41 -3.48
CA VAL A 99 6.22 17.92 -4.46
C VAL A 99 5.97 19.38 -4.14
N HIS A 100 6.28 20.22 -5.13
CA HIS A 100 5.95 21.64 -5.11
C HIS A 100 4.57 21.81 -5.72
N VAL A 101 3.68 22.48 -5.00
CA VAL A 101 2.30 22.77 -5.45
C VAL A 101 2.05 24.26 -5.35
N CYS A 102 1.28 24.81 -6.29
CA CYS A 102 0.77 26.17 -6.15
C CYS A 102 -0.40 26.18 -5.15
N GLY A 103 -0.63 27.32 -4.49
CA GLY A 103 -1.69 27.44 -3.47
C GLY A 103 -3.07 26.97 -3.94
N GLU A 104 -3.41 27.21 -5.21
CA GLU A 104 -4.68 26.81 -5.83
C GLU A 104 -4.82 25.27 -5.97
N THR A 105 -3.72 24.53 -6.12
CA THR A 105 -3.71 23.09 -6.36
C THR A 105 -3.26 22.26 -5.16
N VAL A 106 -3.08 22.88 -3.99
CA VAL A 106 -2.62 22.19 -2.77
C VAL A 106 -3.54 21.04 -2.34
N HIS A 107 -4.85 21.17 -2.58
CA HIS A 107 -5.82 20.12 -2.27
C HIS A 107 -5.63 18.88 -3.17
N LEU A 108 -5.41 19.08 -4.47
CA LEU A 108 -5.12 17.98 -5.40
C LEU A 108 -3.83 17.24 -5.01
N GLY A 109 -2.82 17.99 -4.57
CA GLY A 109 -1.61 17.41 -4.02
C GLY A 109 -1.89 16.52 -2.81
N ARG A 110 -2.70 16.98 -1.85
CA ARG A 110 -3.03 16.20 -0.64
C ARG A 110 -3.87 14.96 -0.92
N ASP A 111 -4.79 15.05 -1.86
CA ASP A 111 -5.78 13.99 -2.12
C ASP A 111 -5.20 12.87 -2.98
N HIS A 112 -4.36 13.21 -3.95
CA HIS A 112 -3.80 12.23 -4.89
C HIS A 112 -2.41 11.74 -4.49
N LEU A 113 -1.70 12.49 -3.65
CA LEU A 113 -0.38 12.13 -3.15
C LEU A 113 -0.50 12.00 -1.63
N ALA A 114 -0.89 10.82 -1.16
CA ALA A 114 -1.20 10.47 0.25
C ALA A 114 -0.03 10.60 1.25
N TRP A 115 0.96 11.41 0.92
CA TRP A 115 2.23 11.60 1.60
C TRP A 115 2.22 12.85 2.46
N ARG A 116 1.54 12.76 3.60
CA ARG A 116 1.24 13.89 4.49
C ARG A 116 2.45 14.60 5.11
N ARG A 117 3.70 14.32 4.72
CA ARG A 117 4.90 14.91 5.35
C ARG A 117 5.80 15.77 4.45
N ASN A 118 5.61 15.81 3.13
CA ASN A 118 6.58 16.46 2.22
C ASN A 118 6.00 17.45 1.17
N ILE A 119 4.77 17.93 1.34
CA ILE A 119 4.23 19.00 0.49
C ILE A 119 4.74 20.34 1.02
N ARG A 120 5.53 21.06 0.21
CA ARG A 120 5.97 22.43 0.50
C ARG A 120 5.25 23.39 -0.45
N THR A 121 4.71 24.47 0.11
CA THR A 121 4.23 25.65 -0.62
C THR A 121 5.39 26.56 -0.97
#